data_AF-A0A349W0J7-F1
#
_entry.id   AF-A0A349W0J7-F1
#
_cell.length_a   1.000
_cell.length_b   1.000
_cell.length_c   1.000
_cell.angle_alpha   90.00
_cell.angle_beta   90.00
_cell.angle_gamma   90.00
#
_symmetry.space_group_name_H-M   'P 1'
#
loop_
_entity.id
_entity.type
_entity.pdbx_description
1 polymer ?
#
loop_
_entity_poly.entity_id
_entity_poly.type
_entity_poly.pdbx_seq_one_letter_code
_entity_poly.pdbx_strand_id
1 'polypeptide(L)' 'MIKITLPNQQILDLRSFLGRVRSSSYFPKEQAENKTLYDDLRTLFDKSAIAERIVFKYITEIYIS' A
#
# COMPACT_ATOMS: atom_id res chain seq x y z
N MET A 1 15.13 -4.20 -27.47
CA MET A 1 14.16 -3.76 -26.45
C MET A 1 12.95 -4.68 -26.41
N ILE A 2 12.92 -5.60 -25.45
CA ILE A 2 11.83 -6.54 -25.20
C ILE A 2 11.00 -6.01 -24.02
N LYS A 3 9.66 -5.99 -24.14
CA LYS A 3 8.74 -5.66 -23.05
C LYS A 3 8.08 -6.94 -22.53
N ILE A 4 8.15 -7.16 -21.22
CA ILE A 4 7.46 -8.26 -20.52
C ILE A 4 6.42 -7.66 -19.58
N THR A 5 5.19 -8.19 -19.62
CA THR A 5 4.07 -7.72 -18.79
C THR A 5 3.58 -8.87 -17.92
N LEU A 6 3.56 -8.67 -16.60
CA LEU A 6 3.21 -9.70 -15.62
C LEU A 6 2.06 -9.21 -14.72
N PRO A 7 0.96 -9.98 -14.57
CA PRO A 7 -0.01 -9.70 -13.52
C PRO A 7 0.64 -9.96 -12.15
N ASN A 8 0.40 -9.07 -11.19
CA ASN A 8 0.98 -9.16 -9.86
C ASN A 8 -0.01 -8.67 -8.79
N GLN A 9 0.25 -9.01 -7.54
CA GLN A 9 -0.54 -8.56 -6.41
C GLN A 9 0.25 -8.42 -5.11
N GLN A 10 -0.23 -7.55 -4.25
CA GLN A 10 0.18 -7.44 -2.85
C GLN A 10 -1.03 -7.65 -1.94
N ILE A 11 -0.89 -8.56 -1.00
CA ILE A 11 -1.90 -8.86 0.01
C ILE A 11 -1.37 -8.36 1.34
N LEU A 12 -2.07 -7.43 1.97
CA LEU A 12 -1.62 -6.76 3.17
C LEU A 12 -2.67 -6.90 4.27
N ASP A 13 -2.24 -7.38 5.44
CA ASP A 13 -2.97 -7.14 6.69
C ASP A 13 -2.77 -5.67 7.12
N LEU A 14 -3.49 -5.26 8.16
CA LEU A 14 -3.44 -3.87 8.63
C LEU A 14 -2.01 -3.44 9.00
N ARG A 15 -1.27 -4.30 9.71
CA ARG A 15 0.10 -4.01 10.15
C ARG A 15 1.02 -3.78 8.97
N SER A 16 0.92 -4.63 7.95
CA SER A 16 1.72 -4.57 6.73
C SER A 16 1.33 -3.38 5.87
N PHE A 17 0.04 -3.05 5.79
CA PHE A 17 -0.48 -1.86 5.13
C PHE A 17 0.09 -0.59 5.77
N LEU A 18 -0.04 -0.42 7.08
CA LEU A 18 0.52 0.74 7.79
C LEU A 18 2.05 0.78 7.75
N GLY A 19 2.72 -0.39 7.73
CA GLY A 19 4.15 -0.49 7.48
C GLY A 19 4.55 0.04 6.11
N ARG A 20 3.82 -0.34 5.06
CA ARG A 20 4.03 0.13 3.69
C ARG A 20 3.84 1.63 3.59
N VAL A 21 2.76 2.16 4.16
CA VAL A 21 2.44 3.59 4.11
C VAL A 21 3.52 4.41 4.83
N ARG A 22 4.03 3.95 5.97
CA ARG A 22 5.16 4.61 6.67
C ARG A 22 6.46 4.65 5.87
N SER A 23 6.68 3.68 4.99
CA SER A 23 7.89 3.65 4.16
C SER A 23 7.87 4.70 3.05
N SER A 24 6.71 5.32 2.78
CA SER A 24 6.59 6.37 1.79
C SER A 24 7.33 7.64 2.24
N SER A 25 8.12 8.22 1.34
CA SER A 25 8.91 9.44 1.60
C SER A 25 8.07 10.67 1.97
N TYR A 26 6.80 10.68 1.56
CA TYR A 26 5.82 11.73 1.88
C TYR A 26 5.02 11.45 3.15
N PHE A 27 5.25 10.32 3.83
CA PHE A 27 4.54 10.04 5.06
C PHE A 27 5.03 10.99 6.16
N PRO A 28 4.11 11.72 6.81
CA PRO A 28 4.49 12.75 7.76
C PRO A 28 5.16 12.13 9.01
N LYS A 29 6.19 12.82 9.52
CA LYS A 29 6.96 12.39 10.69
C LYS A 29 6.16 12.59 11.98
N GLU A 30 6.46 11.83 13.04
CA GLU A 30 5.70 11.77 14.30
C GLU A 30 5.46 13.11 15.02
N GLN A 31 6.15 14.18 14.64
CA GLN A 31 6.03 15.53 15.22
C GLN A 31 4.93 16.40 14.57
N ALA A 32 4.38 15.99 13.43
CA ALA A 32 3.17 16.61 12.87
C ALA A 32 1.94 15.91 13.47
N GLU A 33 0.82 16.63 13.61
CA GLU A 33 -0.47 16.16 14.15
C GLU A 33 -1.09 14.97 13.38
N ASN A 34 -0.41 13.82 13.34
CA ASN A 34 -0.72 12.70 12.45
C ASN A 34 -1.68 11.67 13.03
N LYS A 35 -2.28 11.95 14.18
CA LYS A 35 -3.31 11.06 14.73
C LYS A 35 -4.47 10.91 13.73
N THR A 36 -4.86 12.00 13.07
CA THR A 36 -5.92 12.00 12.04
C THR A 36 -5.58 11.10 10.86
N LEU A 37 -4.37 11.18 10.30
CA LEU A 37 -3.99 10.38 9.13
C LEU A 37 -3.98 8.87 9.43
N TYR A 38 -3.46 8.46 10.59
CA TYR A 38 -3.47 7.03 10.96
C TYR A 38 -4.89 6.49 11.15
N ASP A 39 -5.74 7.25 11.82
CA ASP A 39 -7.12 6.86 12.09
C ASP A 39 -7.93 6.83 10.78
N ASP A 40 -7.69 7.77 9.87
CA ASP A 40 -8.29 7.78 8.53
C ASP A 40 -7.83 6.60 7.67
N LEU A 41 -6.53 6.27 7.70
CA LEU A 41 -5.97 5.11 7.00
C LEU A 41 -6.50 3.79 7.58
N ARG A 42 -6.68 3.72 8.89
CA ARG A 42 -7.32 2.58 9.55
C ARG A 42 -8.77 2.44 9.11
N THR A 43 -9.51 3.54 9.12
CA THR A 43 -10.90 3.57 8.65
C THR A 43 -11.01 3.15 7.19
N LEU A 44 -10.08 3.60 6.34
CA LEU A 44 -10.01 3.20 4.93
C LEU A 44 -9.71 1.70 4.79
N PHE A 45 -8.81 1.17 5.62
CA PHE A 45 -8.51 -0.25 5.66
C PHE A 45 -9.75 -1.06 6.00
N ASP A 46 -10.43 -0.71 7.09
CA ASP A 46 -11.61 -1.43 7.56
C ASP A 46 -12.76 -1.39 6.53
N LYS A 47 -12.90 -0.29 5.77
CA LYS A 47 -13.87 -0.17 4.66
C LYS A 47 -13.54 -1.03 3.45
N SER A 48 -12.26 -1.29 3.19
CA SER A 48 -11.78 -1.90 1.95
C SER A 48 -11.34 -3.35 2.12
N ALA A 49 -11.06 -3.76 3.35
CA ALA A 49 -10.56 -5.09 3.66
C ALA A 49 -11.64 -6.15 3.50
N ILE A 50 -11.26 -7.27 2.91
CA ILE A 50 -12.09 -8.48 2.82
C ILE A 50 -11.31 -9.56 3.55
N ALA A 51 -11.94 -10.19 4.55
CA ALA A 51 -11.26 -11.15 5.43
C ALA A 51 -9.96 -10.59 6.04
N GLU A 52 -10.05 -9.37 6.59
CA GLU A 52 -8.95 -8.65 7.28
C GLU A 52 -7.72 -8.36 6.41
N ARG A 53 -7.88 -8.37 5.08
CA ARG A 53 -6.80 -8.14 4.13
C ARG A 53 -7.25 -7.23 2.99
N ILE A 54 -6.34 -6.39 2.52
CA ILE A 54 -6.51 -5.65 1.28
C ILE A 54 -5.65 -6.30 0.20
N VAL A 55 -6.20 -6.41 -1.02
CA VAL A 55 -5.49 -6.93 -2.19
C VAL A 55 -5.26 -5.80 -3.19
N PHE A 56 -4.00 -5.38 -3.34
CA PHE A 56 -3.59 -4.47 -4.41
C PHE A 56 -3.23 -5.29 -5.63
N LYS A 57 -4.01 -5.20 -6.71
CA LYS A 57 -3.71 -5.82 -8.00
C LYS A 57 -3.05 -4.79 -8.90
N TYR A 58 -1.93 -5.17 -9.51
CA TYR A 58 -1.19 -4.29 -10.42
C TYR A 58 -0.49 -5.10 -11.49
N ILE A 59 -0.09 -4.41 -12.56
CA ILE A 59 0.67 -5.00 -13.66
C ILE A 59 2.12 -4.55 -13.50
N THR A 60 3.05 -5.49 -13.56
CA THR A 60 4.48 -5.21 -13.60
C THR A 60 4.96 -5.24 -15.05
N GLU A 61 5.56 -4.15 -15.50
CA GLU A 61 6.15 -4.05 -16.84
C GLU A 61 7.68 -4.01 -16.72
N ILE A 62 8.36 -4.88 -17.46
CA ILE A 62 9.82 -4.99 -17.47
C ILE A 62 10.31 -4.69 -18.90
N TYR A 63 11.28 -3.78 -19.01
CA TYR A 63 11.88 -3.37 -20.27
C TYR A 63 13.34 -3.83 -20.29
N ILE A 64 13.70 -4.73 -21.23
CA ILE A 64 15.04 -5.28 -21.38
C ILE A 64 15.65 -4.71 -22.66
N SER A 65 16.80 -4.02 -22.57
CA SER A 65 17.47 -3.39 -23.72
C SER A 65 18.06 -4.43 -24.66
#